data_AF-A0A396ZVW1-F1
#
_entry.id   AF-A0A396ZVW1-F1
#
_cell.length_a   1.000
_cell.length_b   1.000
_cell.length_c   1.000
_cell.angle_alpha   90.00
_cell.angle_beta   90.00
_cell.angle_gamma   90.00
#
_symmetry.space_group_name_H-M   'P 1'
#
loop_
_entity.id
_entity.type
_entity.pdbx_description
1 polymer ?
#
loop_
_entity_poly.entity_id
_entity_poly.type
_entity_poly.pdbx_seq_one_letter_code
_entity_poly.pdbx_strand_id
1 'polypeptide(L)'
;MEPDTSTDSSSSISTATLPKSSSTTPSLNESDKRRRLLQDQPPSTHMEATGPPLNPQQSGLLRIVYEDLRKQATVGWHNAVNAFEIAHAHLHEAEVQEFLQLCFAQIVNIMLDQMTSKMAVTEKNCVIRTLTKGTVLCLAQLQNPHTSPPRRLAYFSHMALILNKQKHFYKEFRGSNHHMMGQYWNKSPAGCPEVRLQCLALFHEHHGFSMLTRTLDQHVADADKAVAFIQTVSMDDLKLLLQGLYDLRVQVDSTLIRRLLQSLLQLVLVLPSAELKKEPTDSIGHMLHLIQRLLDQDKDLQDALLLVIGRFIESTSLPQRLFGFEQLGSVVQVARRSMPLPLSYRVAGAGSELVNGVYQLVPPTTSSAGTYIKQPT
;
A
#
# COMPACT_ATOMS: atom_id res chain seq x y z
N MET A 1 -20.04 -47.04 53.36
CA MET A 1 -20.11 -47.04 54.82
C MET A 1 -19.13 -45.99 55.30
N GLU A 2 -19.62 -44.82 55.68
CA GLU A 2 -18.92 -44.01 56.69
C GLU A 2 -19.10 -44.71 58.06
N PRO A 3 -18.27 -44.42 59.08
CA PRO A 3 -18.41 -43.16 59.84
C PRO A 3 -17.10 -42.53 60.38
N ASP A 4 -17.15 -41.20 60.62
CA ASP A 4 -16.86 -40.45 61.88
C ASP A 4 -15.59 -40.77 62.73
N THR A 5 -14.90 -39.89 63.46
CA THR A 5 -14.96 -38.46 63.82
C THR A 5 -13.77 -38.15 64.78
N SER A 6 -13.23 -36.92 64.70
CA SER A 6 -12.93 -35.98 65.80
C SER A 6 -11.72 -36.05 66.78
N THR A 7 -11.06 -34.86 66.90
CA THR A 7 -10.59 -34.10 68.11
C THR A 7 -9.37 -34.62 68.90
N ASP A 8 -8.49 -33.84 69.56
CA ASP A 8 -8.32 -32.40 69.83
C ASP A 8 -6.92 -32.10 70.44
N SER A 9 -6.48 -30.83 70.34
CA SER A 9 -5.70 -30.02 71.32
C SER A 9 -4.31 -30.50 71.84
N SER A 10 -3.23 -29.70 71.89
CA SER A 10 -3.07 -28.49 72.72
C SER A 10 -1.71 -27.80 72.47
N SER A 11 -1.66 -26.51 72.75
CA SER A 11 -0.60 -25.53 72.51
C SER A 11 0.44 -25.40 73.63
N SER A 12 1.64 -24.92 73.28
CA SER A 12 2.51 -24.14 74.19
C SER A 12 3.35 -23.12 73.40
N ILE A 13 3.11 -21.85 73.70
CA ILE A 13 3.79 -20.65 73.16
C ILE A 13 4.87 -20.19 74.14
N SER A 14 6.03 -19.81 73.63
CA SER A 14 7.00 -18.80 74.13
C SER A 14 8.12 -18.76 73.06
N THR A 15 8.57 -17.68 72.44
CA THR A 15 8.63 -16.26 72.81
C THR A 15 8.87 -15.42 71.53
N ALA A 16 8.36 -14.19 71.57
CA ALA A 16 8.46 -13.04 70.65
C ALA A 16 9.92 -12.64 70.26
N THR A 17 10.27 -11.82 69.25
CA THR A 17 9.65 -11.10 68.10
C THR A 17 10.76 -10.28 67.44
N LEU A 18 10.70 -10.07 66.09
CA LEU A 18 10.99 -8.84 65.27
C LEU A 18 11.70 -9.14 63.93
N PRO A 19 11.46 -8.34 62.85
CA PRO A 19 10.63 -8.79 61.74
C PRO A 19 11.38 -8.83 60.39
N LYS A 20 10.92 -9.68 59.47
CA LYS A 20 11.23 -9.55 58.04
C LYS A 20 10.18 -8.66 57.38
N SER A 21 10.66 -7.58 56.80
CA SER A 21 9.94 -6.57 56.05
C SER A 21 9.09 -7.17 54.92
N SER A 22 7.82 -6.79 54.92
CA SER A 22 6.90 -6.85 53.79
C SER A 22 7.33 -5.92 52.66
N SER A 23 7.36 -6.41 51.42
CA SER A 23 7.11 -5.57 50.25
C SER A 23 6.48 -6.40 49.14
N THR A 24 5.16 -6.53 49.19
CA THR A 24 4.32 -6.89 48.05
C THR A 24 4.35 -5.71 47.08
N THR A 25 5.07 -5.85 45.96
CA THR A 25 4.97 -4.89 44.85
C THR A 25 3.79 -5.29 43.95
N PRO A 26 2.83 -4.38 43.68
CA PRO A 26 1.73 -4.65 42.76
C PRO A 26 2.24 -4.68 41.32
N SER A 27 1.81 -5.66 40.54
CA SER A 27 2.16 -5.77 39.11
C SER A 27 1.54 -4.63 38.33
N LEU A 28 2.37 -3.74 37.79
CA LEU A 28 1.94 -2.68 36.88
C LEU A 28 1.42 -3.28 35.56
N ASN A 29 0.23 -2.84 35.17
CA ASN A 29 -0.48 -3.26 33.98
C ASN A 29 0.34 -2.90 32.72
N GLU A 30 0.42 -3.83 31.76
CA GLU A 30 1.26 -3.74 30.55
C GLU A 30 0.95 -2.48 29.70
N SER A 31 -0.27 -1.98 29.82
CA SER A 31 -0.77 -0.75 29.21
C SER A 31 -0.03 0.51 29.68
N ASP A 32 0.38 0.58 30.94
CA ASP A 32 1.09 1.73 31.51
C ASP A 32 2.59 1.73 31.15
N LYS A 33 3.18 0.55 30.92
CA LYS A 33 4.55 0.44 30.37
C LYS A 33 4.63 0.95 28.94
N ARG A 34 3.62 0.67 28.10
CA ARG A 34 3.53 1.23 26.73
C ARG A 34 3.35 2.74 26.73
N ARG A 35 2.60 3.29 27.69
CA ARG A 35 2.37 4.73 27.80
C ARG A 35 3.61 5.50 28.23
N ARG A 36 4.47 4.93 29.08
CA ARG A 36 5.75 5.55 29.47
C ARG A 36 6.81 5.53 28.35
N LEU A 37 6.83 4.49 27.52
CA LEU A 37 7.73 4.41 26.35
C LEU A 37 7.43 5.48 25.26
N LEU A 38 6.21 6.03 25.24
CA LEU A 38 5.83 7.13 24.35
C LEU A 38 6.09 8.52 24.96
N GLN A 39 6.37 8.60 26.26
CA GLN A 39 6.50 9.86 26.99
C GLN A 39 7.96 10.28 27.25
N ASP A 40 8.92 9.35 27.05
CA ASP A 40 10.37 9.61 27.13
C ASP A 40 11.02 9.96 25.77
N GLN A 41 10.24 10.27 24.74
CA GLN A 41 10.80 10.87 23.52
C GLN A 41 11.04 12.38 23.73
N PRO A 42 12.27 12.89 23.54
CA PRO A 42 12.50 14.32 23.59
C PRO A 42 11.69 15.01 22.47
N PRO A 43 11.21 16.25 22.70
CA PRO A 43 10.39 16.95 21.72
C PRO A 43 11.17 17.12 20.41
N SER A 44 10.52 16.77 19.31
CA SER A 44 11.04 16.87 17.94
C SER A 44 11.22 18.33 17.53
N THR A 45 12.36 18.90 17.89
CA THR A 45 12.85 20.18 17.34
C THR A 45 13.55 19.88 16.01
N HIS A 46 13.03 20.48 14.93
CA HIS A 46 13.63 20.72 13.61
C HIS A 46 14.69 19.74 13.07
N MET A 47 14.40 19.15 11.90
CA MET A 47 15.29 18.32 11.09
C MET A 47 16.60 19.04 10.70
N GLU A 48 17.59 19.03 11.58
CA GLU A 48 19.01 19.13 11.23
C GLU A 48 19.69 17.84 11.67
N ALA A 49 19.86 16.92 10.72
CA ALA A 49 20.61 15.70 10.93
C ALA A 49 22.12 16.02 10.96
N THR A 50 22.61 16.44 12.11
CA THR A 50 24.04 16.44 12.46
C THR A 50 24.33 15.26 13.38
N GLY A 51 24.09 14.05 12.88
CA GLY A 51 24.64 12.86 13.52
C GLY A 51 26.18 12.90 13.50
N PRO A 52 26.86 12.21 14.44
CA PRO A 52 28.31 12.04 14.33
C PRO A 52 28.67 11.44 12.96
N PRO A 53 29.88 11.70 12.43
CA PRO A 53 30.30 11.14 11.15
C PRO A 53 30.26 9.62 11.17
N LEU A 54 30.05 9.03 10.00
CA LEU A 54 29.99 7.57 9.84
C LEU A 54 31.26 6.92 10.42
N ASN A 55 31.08 6.02 11.39
CA ASN A 55 32.20 5.39 12.06
C ASN A 55 32.74 4.20 11.24
N PRO A 56 34.01 3.77 11.47
CA PRO A 56 34.62 2.70 10.65
C PRO A 56 33.90 1.35 10.71
N GLN A 57 33.23 1.03 11.82
CA GLN A 57 32.47 -0.21 11.97
C GLN A 57 31.18 -0.17 11.13
N GLN A 58 30.52 0.98 11.08
CA GLN A 58 29.33 1.22 10.27
C GLN A 58 29.66 1.15 8.78
N SER A 59 30.70 1.85 8.32
CA SER A 59 31.21 1.72 6.93
C SER A 59 31.58 0.27 6.61
N GLY A 60 32.25 -0.41 7.55
CA GLY A 60 32.57 -1.83 7.42
C GLY A 60 31.33 -2.71 7.18
N LEU A 61 30.24 -2.48 7.91
CA LEU A 61 28.99 -3.21 7.72
C LEU A 61 28.33 -2.94 6.36
N LEU A 62 28.28 -1.67 5.92
CA LEU A 62 27.73 -1.32 4.60
C LEU A 62 28.51 -2.03 3.48
N ARG A 63 29.84 -2.08 3.60
CA ARG A 63 30.71 -2.78 2.67
C ARG A 63 30.49 -4.30 2.67
N ILE A 64 30.29 -4.92 3.84
CA ILE A 64 29.96 -6.35 3.94
C ILE A 64 28.65 -6.63 3.19
N VAL A 65 27.60 -5.85 3.45
CA VAL A 65 26.31 -6.02 2.78
C VAL A 65 26.44 -5.85 1.27
N TYR A 66 27.15 -4.83 0.80
CA TYR A 66 27.42 -4.63 -0.63
C TYR A 66 28.14 -5.83 -1.24
N GLU A 67 29.18 -6.35 -0.59
CA GLU A 67 29.93 -7.51 -1.09
C GLU A 67 29.11 -8.80 -1.12
N ASP A 68 28.28 -9.05 -0.10
CA ASP A 68 27.38 -10.20 -0.03
C ASP A 68 26.36 -10.15 -1.19
N LEU A 69 25.76 -8.99 -1.40
CA LEU A 69 24.82 -8.76 -2.50
C LEU A 69 25.47 -8.94 -3.87
N ARG A 70 26.69 -8.41 -4.04
CA ARG A 70 27.45 -8.49 -5.30
C ARG A 70 27.88 -9.92 -5.62
N LYS A 71 28.32 -10.70 -4.63
CA LYS A 71 28.90 -12.03 -4.84
C LYS A 71 27.88 -13.16 -4.77
N GLN A 72 26.88 -13.02 -3.90
CA GLN A 72 25.97 -14.10 -3.53
C GLN A 72 24.50 -13.76 -3.79
N ALA A 73 24.19 -12.52 -4.19
CA ALA A 73 22.82 -12.04 -4.39
C ALA A 73 21.91 -12.30 -3.17
N THR A 74 22.48 -12.28 -1.96
CA THR A 74 21.79 -12.51 -0.70
C THR A 74 22.29 -11.53 0.36
N VAL A 75 21.53 -11.37 1.44
CA VAL A 75 21.91 -10.55 2.59
C VAL A 75 21.36 -11.17 3.86
N GLY A 76 22.17 -11.24 4.91
CA GLY A 76 21.72 -11.68 6.23
C GLY A 76 20.70 -10.69 6.82
N TRP A 77 19.60 -11.19 7.40
CA TRP A 77 18.50 -10.34 7.87
C TRP A 77 18.93 -9.29 8.91
N HIS A 78 19.83 -9.64 9.84
CA HIS A 78 20.35 -8.69 10.82
C HIS A 78 21.19 -7.59 10.16
N ASN A 79 22.03 -7.96 9.19
CA ASN A 79 22.85 -7.00 8.45
C ASN A 79 21.98 -6.06 7.62
N ALA A 80 20.90 -6.56 7.01
CA ALA A 80 19.94 -5.74 6.26
C ALA A 80 19.28 -4.67 7.14
N VAL A 81 18.76 -5.05 8.32
CA VAL A 81 18.17 -4.09 9.26
C VAL A 81 19.21 -3.06 9.70
N ASN A 82 20.37 -3.52 10.16
CA ASN A 82 21.41 -2.64 10.69
C ASN A 82 21.94 -1.67 9.62
N ALA A 83 22.11 -2.14 8.38
CA ALA A 83 22.52 -1.27 7.27
C ALA A 83 21.46 -0.19 6.97
N PHE A 84 20.17 -0.51 7.03
CA PHE A 84 19.11 0.48 6.85
C PHE A 84 19.00 1.45 8.04
N GLU A 85 19.24 0.99 9.27
CA GLU A 85 19.31 1.88 10.45
C GLU A 85 20.48 2.86 10.33
N ILE A 86 21.67 2.37 9.92
CA ILE A 86 22.84 3.22 9.64
C ILE A 86 22.53 4.21 8.53
N ALA A 87 21.99 3.72 7.40
CA ALA A 87 21.69 4.58 6.26
C ALA A 87 20.69 5.69 6.62
N HIS A 88 19.72 5.39 7.50
CA HIS A 88 18.76 6.38 7.98
C HIS A 88 19.39 7.42 8.91
N ALA A 89 20.33 6.99 9.77
CA ALA A 89 21.04 7.90 10.68
C ALA A 89 22.03 8.84 9.97
N HIS A 90 22.56 8.43 8.82
CA HIS A 90 23.65 9.11 8.11
C HIS A 90 23.27 9.46 6.66
N LEU A 91 22.02 9.90 6.44
CA LEU A 91 21.45 10.19 5.11
C LEU A 91 22.22 11.25 4.29
N HIS A 92 23.14 12.02 4.87
CA HIS A 92 23.89 13.03 4.12
C HIS A 92 25.28 12.54 3.68
N GLU A 93 25.71 11.39 4.18
CA GLU A 93 27.03 10.84 3.85
C GLU A 93 27.07 10.26 2.44
N ALA A 94 28.12 10.57 1.69
CA ALA A 94 28.28 10.14 0.30
C ALA A 94 28.32 8.60 0.18
N GLU A 95 29.01 7.93 1.11
CA GLU A 95 29.09 6.47 1.18
C GLU A 95 27.70 5.84 1.36
N VAL A 96 26.85 6.45 2.19
CA VAL A 96 25.47 5.99 2.42
C VAL A 96 24.61 6.18 1.18
N GLN A 97 24.75 7.32 0.49
CA GLN A 97 24.01 7.56 -0.76
C GLN A 97 24.39 6.56 -1.85
N GLU A 98 25.68 6.25 -1.98
CA GLU A 98 26.16 5.23 -2.92
C GLU A 98 25.65 3.85 -2.53
N PHE A 99 25.74 3.47 -1.25
CA PHE A 99 25.21 2.21 -0.75
C PHE A 99 23.72 2.04 -1.07
N LEU A 100 22.89 3.05 -0.76
CA LEU A 100 21.46 2.99 -1.02
C LEU A 100 21.15 2.89 -2.52
N GLN A 101 21.88 3.63 -3.36
CA GLN A 101 21.72 3.56 -4.81
C GLN A 101 21.99 2.15 -5.36
N LEU A 102 23.01 1.47 -4.84
CA LEU A 102 23.44 0.16 -5.35
C LEU A 102 22.67 -1.00 -4.72
N CYS A 103 22.28 -0.90 -3.45
CA CYS A 103 21.85 -2.06 -2.66
C CYS A 103 20.36 -2.04 -2.29
N PHE A 104 19.70 -0.88 -2.22
CA PHE A 104 18.38 -0.75 -1.59
C PHE A 104 17.34 -1.69 -2.21
N ALA A 105 17.16 -1.63 -3.54
CA ALA A 105 16.17 -2.43 -4.24
C ALA A 105 16.43 -3.93 -4.06
N GLN A 106 17.70 -4.35 -4.10
CA GLN A 106 18.06 -5.77 -3.96
C GLN A 106 17.79 -6.28 -2.54
N ILE A 107 18.14 -5.50 -1.52
CA ILE A 107 17.83 -5.83 -0.11
C ILE A 107 16.33 -5.99 0.07
N VAL A 108 15.54 -5.01 -0.36
CA VAL A 108 14.07 -5.05 -0.25
C VAL A 108 13.51 -6.24 -1.02
N ASN A 109 13.99 -6.51 -2.22
CA ASN A 109 13.52 -7.65 -3.00
C ASN A 109 13.80 -8.99 -2.29
N ILE A 110 15.00 -9.17 -1.74
CA ILE A 110 15.35 -10.37 -0.95
C ILE A 110 14.42 -10.49 0.26
N MET A 111 14.15 -9.41 0.98
CA MET A 111 13.21 -9.41 2.12
C MET A 111 11.80 -9.84 1.71
N LEU A 112 11.32 -9.35 0.56
CA LEU A 112 9.97 -9.62 0.04
C LEU A 112 9.80 -11.02 -0.55
N ASP A 113 10.88 -11.67 -0.95
CA ASP A 113 10.85 -13.03 -1.51
C ASP A 113 10.98 -14.12 -0.43
N GLN A 114 11.08 -13.76 0.86
CA GLN A 114 11.15 -14.71 1.98
C GLN A 114 9.84 -15.46 2.20
N MET A 115 9.95 -16.75 2.57
CA MET A 115 8.80 -17.58 2.95
C MET A 115 8.57 -17.54 4.46
N THR A 116 7.53 -16.84 4.91
CA THR A 116 7.23 -16.64 6.34
C THR A 116 7.08 -17.94 7.12
N SER A 117 6.61 -19.03 6.48
CA SER A 117 6.44 -20.35 7.09
C SER A 117 7.75 -21.04 7.49
N LYS A 118 8.89 -20.58 6.97
CA LYS A 118 10.23 -21.14 7.23
C LYS A 118 11.05 -20.27 8.18
N MET A 119 10.48 -19.18 8.70
CA MET A 119 11.21 -18.19 9.48
C MET A 119 10.93 -18.34 10.97
N ALA A 120 11.98 -18.21 11.78
CA ALA A 120 11.83 -17.97 13.20
C ALA A 120 11.28 -16.56 13.47
N VAL A 121 10.72 -16.35 14.67
CA VAL A 121 10.10 -15.07 15.06
C VAL A 121 11.09 -13.90 14.99
N THR A 122 12.33 -14.11 15.43
CA THR A 122 13.39 -13.09 15.42
C THR A 122 13.75 -12.66 13.99
N GLU A 123 13.90 -13.62 13.10
CA GLU A 123 14.22 -13.43 11.68
C GLU A 123 13.08 -12.70 10.96
N LYS A 124 11.85 -13.12 11.23
CA LYS A 124 10.64 -12.45 10.76
C LYS A 124 10.62 -10.98 11.21
N ASN A 125 10.94 -10.71 12.48
CA ASN A 125 11.02 -9.35 12.99
C ASN A 125 12.10 -8.52 12.29
N CYS A 126 13.25 -9.11 11.94
CA CYS A 126 14.25 -8.43 11.14
C CYS A 126 13.70 -8.04 9.77
N VAL A 127 13.05 -8.95 9.04
CA VAL A 127 12.44 -8.64 7.74
C VAL A 127 11.41 -7.50 7.84
N ILE A 128 10.52 -7.56 8.85
CA ILE A 128 9.53 -6.51 9.10
C ILE A 128 10.20 -5.16 9.37
N ARG A 129 11.24 -5.13 10.21
CA ARG A 129 12.01 -3.92 10.52
C ARG A 129 12.72 -3.37 9.30
N THR A 130 13.29 -4.21 8.44
CA THR A 130 13.92 -3.78 7.19
C THR A 130 12.89 -3.12 6.26
N LEU A 131 11.70 -3.70 6.08
CA LEU A 131 10.67 -3.15 5.19
C LEU A 131 10.08 -1.83 5.72
N THR A 132 9.81 -1.77 7.02
CA THR A 132 9.31 -0.54 7.66
C THR A 132 10.36 0.57 7.65
N LYS A 133 11.63 0.25 7.96
CA LYS A 133 12.73 1.22 7.84
C LYS A 133 12.99 1.63 6.40
N GLY A 134 12.86 0.70 5.45
CA GLY A 134 12.94 0.97 4.01
C GLY A 134 11.89 1.97 3.55
N THR A 135 10.66 1.87 4.06
CA THR A 135 9.59 2.86 3.81
C THR A 135 9.99 4.25 4.30
N VAL A 136 10.52 4.35 5.52
CA VAL A 136 11.00 5.61 6.10
C VAL A 136 12.16 6.19 5.27
N LEU A 137 13.10 5.36 4.83
CA LEU A 137 14.19 5.75 3.95
C LEU A 137 13.69 6.29 2.61
N CYS A 138 12.70 5.65 1.98
CA CYS A 138 12.08 6.16 0.75
C CYS A 138 11.52 7.57 0.97
N LEU A 139 10.75 7.78 2.04
CA LEU A 139 10.17 9.08 2.37
C LEU A 139 11.25 10.15 2.63
N ALA A 140 12.27 9.82 3.41
CA ALA A 140 13.37 10.74 3.71
C ALA A 140 14.15 11.11 2.44
N GLN A 141 14.40 10.15 1.56
CA GLN A 141 15.12 10.36 0.31
C GLN A 141 14.31 11.16 -0.72
N LEU A 142 12.99 10.98 -0.76
CA LEU A 142 12.08 11.80 -1.55
C LEU A 142 12.10 13.28 -1.12
N GLN A 143 12.45 13.56 0.13
CA GLN A 143 12.54 14.93 0.68
C GLN A 143 13.97 15.48 0.65
N ASN A 144 14.98 14.62 0.48
CA ASN A 144 16.39 14.98 0.62
C ASN A 144 16.85 15.90 -0.53
N PRO A 145 17.21 17.17 -0.25
CA PRO A 145 17.66 18.11 -1.28
C PRO A 145 19.01 17.71 -1.90
N HIS A 146 19.84 16.94 -1.19
CA HIS A 146 21.15 16.49 -1.64
C HIS A 146 21.07 15.31 -2.63
N THR A 147 19.94 14.60 -2.67
CA THR A 147 19.71 13.51 -3.62
C THR A 147 19.34 14.10 -4.97
N SER A 148 20.07 13.72 -6.02
CA SER A 148 19.82 14.21 -7.37
C SER A 148 18.40 13.87 -7.83
N PRO A 149 17.75 14.72 -8.66
CA PRO A 149 16.36 14.50 -9.09
C PRO A 149 16.04 13.09 -9.61
N PRO A 150 16.82 12.47 -10.52
CA PRO A 150 16.51 11.13 -11.00
C PRO A 150 16.65 10.06 -9.90
N ARG A 151 17.64 10.20 -9.01
CA ARG A 151 17.80 9.28 -7.87
C ARG A 151 16.66 9.42 -6.87
N ARG A 152 16.15 10.64 -6.67
CA ARG A 152 15.01 10.91 -5.81
C ARG A 152 13.76 10.19 -6.33
N LEU A 153 13.49 10.29 -7.64
CA LEU A 153 12.35 9.63 -8.28
C LEU A 153 12.37 8.10 -8.10
N ALA A 154 13.54 7.46 -8.15
CA ALA A 154 13.68 6.01 -8.00
C ALA A 154 13.12 5.48 -6.67
N TYR A 155 13.03 6.32 -5.63
CA TYR A 155 12.44 5.91 -4.35
C TYR A 155 10.92 5.75 -4.41
N PHE A 156 10.22 6.29 -5.41
CA PHE A 156 8.83 5.90 -5.67
C PHE A 156 8.74 4.47 -6.19
N SER A 157 9.64 4.06 -7.08
CA SER A 157 9.71 2.68 -7.60
C SER A 157 10.12 1.70 -6.49
N HIS A 158 11.04 2.10 -5.61
CA HIS A 158 11.36 1.35 -4.39
C HIS A 158 10.15 1.20 -3.46
N MET A 159 9.35 2.25 -3.29
CA MET A 159 8.11 2.17 -2.52
C MET A 159 7.09 1.26 -3.19
N ALA A 160 6.94 1.32 -4.51
CA ALA A 160 6.07 0.43 -5.27
C ALA A 160 6.45 -1.04 -5.06
N LEU A 161 7.75 -1.36 -5.07
CA LEU A 161 8.28 -2.68 -4.74
C LEU A 161 7.87 -3.13 -3.33
N ILE A 162 8.06 -2.29 -2.31
CA ILE A 162 7.61 -2.57 -0.92
C ILE A 162 6.11 -2.84 -0.87
N LEU A 163 5.30 -2.11 -1.64
CA LEU A 163 3.85 -2.24 -1.66
C LEU A 163 3.33 -3.35 -2.58
N ASN A 164 4.21 -4.10 -3.24
CA ASN A 164 3.79 -5.14 -4.17
C ASN A 164 3.21 -6.35 -3.42
N LYS A 165 1.88 -6.39 -3.33
CA LYS A 165 1.12 -7.50 -2.70
C LYS A 165 1.37 -8.87 -3.33
N GLN A 166 1.99 -8.94 -4.50
CA GLN A 166 2.26 -10.20 -5.18
C GLN A 166 3.48 -10.95 -4.61
N LYS A 167 4.27 -10.29 -3.76
CA LYS A 167 5.49 -10.83 -3.17
C LYS A 167 5.22 -11.95 -2.16
N HIS A 168 6.14 -12.92 -2.10
CA HIS A 168 5.98 -14.14 -1.31
C HIS A 168 5.81 -13.85 0.18
N PHE A 169 6.53 -12.87 0.71
CA PHE A 169 6.44 -12.47 2.11
C PHE A 169 5.02 -12.06 2.53
N TYR A 170 4.24 -11.48 1.61
CA TYR A 170 2.86 -11.06 1.89
C TYR A 170 1.82 -12.13 1.60
N LYS A 171 2.13 -13.10 0.73
CA LYS A 171 1.18 -14.13 0.31
C LYS A 171 1.15 -15.31 1.28
N GLU A 172 -0.05 -15.81 1.54
CA GLU A 172 -0.25 -17.15 2.09
C GLU A 172 0.18 -18.19 1.05
N PHE A 173 1.05 -19.14 1.42
CA PHE A 173 1.38 -20.25 0.55
C PHE A 173 0.21 -21.23 0.50
N ARG A 174 -0.72 -21.02 -0.44
CA ARG A 174 -1.67 -22.05 -0.85
C ARG A 174 -0.99 -22.90 -1.92
N GLY A 175 -0.40 -24.02 -1.50
CA GLY A 175 0.24 -24.94 -2.42
C GLY A 175 -0.70 -25.28 -3.59
N SER A 176 -0.18 -25.19 -4.81
CA SER A 176 -0.88 -25.46 -6.08
C SER A 176 -1.19 -26.95 -6.30
N ASN A 177 -1.60 -27.68 -5.25
CA ASN A 177 -2.13 -29.04 -5.40
C ASN A 177 -3.60 -29.06 -5.01
N HIS A 178 -4.45 -28.86 -6.02
CA HIS A 178 -5.68 -29.63 -6.12
C HIS A 178 -5.32 -31.10 -5.90
N HIS A 179 -5.67 -31.68 -4.74
CA HIS A 179 -5.98 -33.11 -4.50
C HIS A 179 -5.92 -33.60 -3.05
N MET A 180 -5.86 -32.74 -2.02
CA MET A 180 -5.99 -33.23 -0.64
C MET A 180 -7.05 -32.45 0.13
N MET A 181 -8.28 -32.96 0.05
CA MET A 181 -9.41 -32.61 0.92
C MET A 181 -9.06 -33.00 2.36
N GLY A 182 -9.09 -32.04 3.30
CA GLY A 182 -9.42 -32.36 4.69
C GLY A 182 -8.35 -32.27 5.78
N GLN A 183 -7.27 -31.47 5.68
CA GLN A 183 -6.25 -31.44 6.76
C GLN A 183 -5.76 -30.10 7.34
N TYR A 184 -6.31 -28.94 7.01
CA TYR A 184 -5.76 -27.67 7.56
C TYR A 184 -6.81 -26.64 7.96
N TRP A 185 -7.60 -26.93 9.00
CA TRP A 185 -8.39 -25.87 9.67
C TRP A 185 -7.58 -25.10 10.73
N ASN A 186 -6.41 -25.61 11.16
CA ASN A 186 -5.67 -25.07 12.33
C ASN A 186 -4.16 -24.80 12.12
N LYS A 187 -3.66 -24.75 10.88
CA LYS A 187 -2.28 -24.27 10.61
C LYS A 187 -2.29 -23.39 9.36
N SER A 188 -2.51 -22.09 9.51
CA SER A 188 -2.30 -21.14 8.41
C SER A 188 -0.80 -20.87 8.29
N PRO A 189 -0.11 -21.25 7.20
CA PRO A 189 1.14 -20.62 6.83
C PRO A 189 0.82 -19.25 6.24
N ALA A 190 0.28 -18.35 7.08
CA ALA A 190 -0.11 -17.02 6.66
C ALA A 190 1.14 -16.22 6.28
N GLY A 191 1.09 -15.58 5.11
CA GLY A 191 2.00 -14.48 4.80
C GLY A 191 1.80 -13.32 5.77
N CYS A 192 2.44 -12.19 5.50
CA CYS A 192 2.36 -11.00 6.35
C CYS A 192 1.71 -9.80 5.64
N PRO A 193 0.46 -9.90 5.15
CA PRO A 193 -0.20 -8.79 4.48
C PRO A 193 -0.37 -7.56 5.39
N GLU A 194 -0.41 -7.74 6.71
CA GLU A 194 -0.45 -6.67 7.71
C GLU A 194 0.79 -5.76 7.64
N VAL A 195 1.96 -6.32 7.30
CA VAL A 195 3.21 -5.55 7.19
C VAL A 195 3.17 -4.64 5.98
N ARG A 196 2.58 -5.10 4.87
CA ARG A 196 2.33 -4.24 3.69
C ARG A 196 1.42 -3.07 4.07
N LEU A 197 0.32 -3.35 4.78
CA LEU A 197 -0.61 -2.31 5.24
C LEU A 197 0.05 -1.34 6.21
N GLN A 198 0.95 -1.81 7.08
CA GLN A 198 1.75 -0.95 7.95
C GLN A 198 2.68 -0.03 7.15
N CYS A 199 3.40 -0.55 6.15
CA CYS A 199 4.25 0.26 5.28
C CYS A 199 3.43 1.28 4.48
N LEU A 200 2.25 0.87 4.00
CA LEU A 200 1.32 1.75 3.29
C LEU A 200 0.77 2.86 4.20
N ALA A 201 0.43 2.54 5.45
CA ALA A 201 0.00 3.52 6.45
C ALA A 201 1.12 4.53 6.76
N LEU A 202 2.36 4.08 6.95
CA LEU A 202 3.52 4.97 7.13
C LEU A 202 3.72 5.88 5.92
N PHE A 203 3.62 5.35 4.71
CA PHE A 203 3.71 6.16 3.49
C PHE A 203 2.63 7.24 3.43
N HIS A 204 1.40 6.93 3.83
CA HIS A 204 0.31 7.89 3.89
C HIS A 204 0.52 8.94 5.01
N GLU A 205 0.83 8.50 6.22
CA GLU A 205 1.02 9.35 7.42
C GLU A 205 2.11 10.41 7.18
N HIS A 206 3.18 10.05 6.48
CA HIS A 206 4.26 10.95 6.11
C HIS A 206 4.07 11.62 4.74
N HIS A 207 2.82 11.77 4.29
CA HIS A 207 2.43 12.53 3.09
C HIS A 207 2.99 12.02 1.76
N GLY A 208 3.33 10.73 1.65
CA GLY A 208 3.91 10.13 0.46
C GLY A 208 3.05 10.29 -0.81
N PHE A 209 1.72 10.17 -0.70
CA PHE A 209 0.81 10.43 -1.83
C PHE A 209 0.80 11.90 -2.26
N SER A 210 0.90 12.84 -1.31
CA SER A 210 1.02 14.27 -1.61
C SER A 210 2.34 14.58 -2.31
N MET A 211 3.42 13.91 -1.91
CA MET A 211 4.71 14.01 -2.59
C MET A 211 4.64 13.47 -4.02
N LEU A 212 4.06 12.28 -4.23
CA LEU A 212 3.84 11.71 -5.56
C LEU A 212 3.03 12.64 -6.46
N THR A 213 1.92 13.19 -5.94
CA THR A 213 1.05 14.12 -6.67
C THR A 213 1.82 15.37 -7.10
N ARG A 214 2.54 15.99 -6.16
CA ARG A 214 3.36 17.19 -6.45
C ARG A 214 4.44 16.89 -7.48
N THR A 215 5.10 15.74 -7.38
CA THR A 215 6.12 15.32 -8.34
C THR A 215 5.51 15.11 -9.71
N LEU A 216 4.37 14.43 -9.83
CA LEU A 216 3.66 14.25 -11.09
C LEU A 216 3.27 15.61 -11.69
N ASP A 217 2.64 16.49 -10.91
CA ASP A 217 2.24 17.84 -11.37
C ASP A 217 3.42 18.61 -12.01
N GLN A 218 4.64 18.46 -11.47
CA GLN A 218 5.83 19.09 -12.02
C GLN A 218 6.35 18.44 -13.33
N HIS A 219 6.14 17.14 -13.49
CA HIS A 219 6.66 16.38 -14.63
C HIS A 219 5.66 16.28 -15.79
N VAL A 220 4.35 16.40 -15.53
CA VAL A 220 3.33 16.37 -16.60
C VAL A 220 3.14 17.70 -17.30
N ALA A 221 3.81 18.76 -16.84
CA ALA A 221 3.80 20.07 -17.48
C ALA A 221 4.58 20.11 -18.81
N ASP A 222 5.46 19.14 -19.05
CA ASP A 222 6.34 19.07 -20.21
C ASP A 222 6.58 17.62 -20.64
N ALA A 223 6.63 17.36 -21.95
CA ALA A 223 6.76 16.01 -22.47
C ALA A 223 8.10 15.35 -22.11
N ASP A 224 9.21 16.10 -22.18
CA ASP A 224 10.54 15.55 -21.89
C ASP A 224 10.66 15.21 -20.40
N LYS A 225 10.07 16.03 -19.52
CA LYS A 225 9.98 15.71 -18.08
C LYS A 225 9.10 14.50 -17.81
N ALA A 226 7.97 14.35 -18.51
CA ALA A 226 7.11 13.18 -18.39
C ALA A 226 7.86 11.89 -18.80
N VAL A 227 8.66 11.96 -19.87
CA VAL A 227 9.53 10.86 -20.30
C VAL A 227 10.59 10.54 -19.24
N ALA A 228 11.30 11.55 -18.70
CA ALA A 228 12.29 11.33 -17.65
C ALA A 228 11.67 10.70 -16.39
N PHE A 229 10.42 11.07 -16.06
CA PHE A 229 9.67 10.47 -14.97
C PHE A 229 9.39 8.98 -15.24
N ILE A 230 8.80 8.64 -16.40
CA ILE A 230 8.40 7.25 -16.68
C ILE A 230 9.59 6.29 -16.84
N GLN A 231 10.74 6.82 -17.30
CA GLN A 231 11.99 6.06 -17.35
C GLN A 231 12.51 5.67 -15.95
N THR A 232 12.06 6.36 -14.91
CA THR A 232 12.46 6.07 -13.52
C THR A 232 11.36 5.37 -12.74
N VAL A 233 10.10 5.77 -12.93
CA VAL A 233 8.91 5.23 -12.27
C VAL A 233 7.96 4.72 -13.33
N SER A 234 7.93 3.41 -13.53
CA SER A 234 7.16 2.78 -14.62
C SER A 234 5.65 2.86 -14.40
N MET A 235 4.84 2.59 -15.44
CA MET A 235 3.38 2.46 -15.25
C MET A 235 3.02 1.31 -14.31
N ASP A 236 3.86 0.27 -14.22
CA ASP A 236 3.67 -0.82 -13.26
C ASP A 236 3.82 -0.34 -11.81
N ASP A 237 4.84 0.49 -11.55
CA ASP A 237 5.06 1.09 -10.24
C ASP A 237 3.92 2.03 -9.86
N LEU A 238 3.49 2.89 -10.79
CA LEU A 238 2.35 3.79 -10.58
C LEU A 238 1.06 3.01 -10.30
N LYS A 239 0.82 1.91 -11.00
CA LYS A 239 -0.30 0.99 -10.73
C LYS A 239 -0.24 0.45 -9.31
N LEU A 240 0.93 0.03 -8.82
CA LEU A 240 1.10 -0.49 -7.46
C LEU A 240 0.87 0.60 -6.40
N LEU A 241 1.37 1.82 -6.63
CA LEU A 241 1.15 2.97 -5.75
C LEU A 241 -0.33 3.36 -5.71
N LEU A 242 -1.00 3.41 -6.88
CA LEU A 242 -2.43 3.69 -6.98
C LEU A 242 -3.28 2.58 -6.33
N GLN A 243 -2.86 1.32 -6.42
CA GLN A 243 -3.51 0.23 -5.69
C GLN A 243 -3.40 0.46 -4.18
N GLY A 244 -2.24 0.93 -3.69
CA GLY A 244 -2.08 1.34 -2.29
C GLY A 244 -3.04 2.48 -1.90
N LEU A 245 -3.16 3.51 -2.74
CA LEU A 245 -4.14 4.59 -2.54
C LEU A 245 -5.57 4.03 -2.45
N TYR A 246 -5.93 3.12 -3.37
CA TYR A 246 -7.23 2.48 -3.38
C TYR A 246 -7.52 1.72 -2.07
N ASP A 247 -6.52 1.00 -1.56
CA ASP A 247 -6.65 0.22 -0.32
C ASP A 247 -6.89 1.13 0.90
N LEU A 248 -6.30 2.33 0.93
CA LEU A 248 -6.47 3.33 1.99
C LEU A 248 -7.49 4.44 1.70
N ARG A 249 -8.22 4.40 0.58
CA ARG A 249 -9.03 5.52 0.06
C ARG A 249 -9.99 6.18 1.06
N VAL A 250 -10.47 5.45 2.07
CA VAL A 250 -11.37 5.98 3.11
C VAL A 250 -10.65 6.93 4.09
N GLN A 251 -9.32 6.79 4.21
CA GLN A 251 -8.47 7.58 5.10
C GLN A 251 -7.77 8.74 4.37
N VAL A 252 -7.81 8.76 3.04
CA VAL A 252 -7.13 9.77 2.22
C VAL A 252 -8.12 10.85 1.83
N ASP A 253 -7.70 12.11 1.94
CA ASP A 253 -8.50 13.25 1.54
C ASP A 253 -8.94 13.17 0.06
N SER A 254 -10.23 13.43 -0.20
CA SER A 254 -10.80 13.30 -1.54
C SER A 254 -10.20 14.28 -2.54
N THR A 255 -9.76 15.46 -2.09
CA THR A 255 -9.11 16.44 -2.97
C THR A 255 -7.72 15.96 -3.40
N LEU A 256 -6.98 15.28 -2.52
CA LEU A 256 -5.71 14.64 -2.84
C LEU A 256 -5.91 13.48 -3.82
N ILE A 257 -6.91 12.62 -3.60
CA ILE A 257 -7.25 11.54 -4.55
C ILE A 257 -7.52 12.16 -5.92
N ARG A 258 -8.45 13.10 -6.02
CA ARG A 258 -8.85 13.77 -7.27
C ARG A 258 -7.63 14.33 -8.02
N ARG A 259 -6.77 15.07 -7.33
CA ARG A 259 -5.55 15.64 -7.92
C ARG A 259 -4.61 14.56 -8.44
N LEU A 260 -4.34 13.52 -7.66
CA LEU A 260 -3.46 12.43 -8.07
C LEU A 260 -4.01 11.70 -9.32
N LEU A 261 -5.31 11.42 -9.37
CA LEU A 261 -5.93 10.81 -10.55
C LEU A 261 -5.78 11.72 -11.78
N GLN A 262 -5.99 13.02 -11.62
CA GLN A 262 -5.80 14.00 -12.70
C GLN A 262 -4.35 14.01 -13.21
N SER A 263 -3.36 14.05 -12.32
CA SER A 263 -1.94 14.05 -12.71
C SER A 263 -1.56 12.74 -13.43
N LEU A 264 -2.10 11.60 -13.01
CA LEU A 264 -1.87 10.31 -13.69
C LEU A 264 -2.49 10.27 -15.09
N LEU A 265 -3.72 10.77 -15.26
CA LEU A 265 -4.34 10.87 -16.59
C LEU A 265 -3.56 11.83 -17.48
N GLN A 266 -3.14 12.98 -16.95
CA GLN A 266 -2.34 13.96 -17.67
C GLN A 266 -0.98 13.41 -18.09
N LEU A 267 -0.34 12.58 -17.26
CA LEU A 267 0.91 11.89 -17.61
C LEU A 267 0.73 11.07 -18.89
N VAL A 268 -0.33 10.26 -18.98
CA VAL A 268 -0.61 9.45 -20.17
C VAL A 268 -0.90 10.31 -21.40
N LEU A 269 -1.59 11.44 -21.23
CA LEU A 269 -1.90 12.37 -22.33
C LEU A 269 -0.66 13.06 -22.89
N VAL A 270 0.31 13.41 -22.04
CA VAL A 270 1.50 14.17 -22.43
C VAL A 270 2.62 13.27 -22.96
N LEU A 271 2.70 12.01 -22.51
CA LEU A 271 3.74 11.07 -22.95
C LEU A 271 3.74 10.83 -24.47
N PRO A 272 4.87 10.98 -25.17
CA PRO A 272 4.96 10.69 -26.60
C PRO A 272 4.55 9.24 -26.94
N SER A 273 3.95 9.04 -28.12
CA SER A 273 3.48 7.71 -28.55
C SER A 273 4.58 6.65 -28.59
N ALA A 274 5.85 7.05 -28.78
CA ALA A 274 7.00 6.14 -28.75
C ALA A 274 7.26 5.56 -27.36
N GLU A 275 7.10 6.36 -26.30
CA GLU A 275 7.27 5.91 -24.91
C GLU A 275 6.04 5.13 -24.44
N LEU A 276 4.84 5.61 -24.78
CA LEU A 276 3.59 4.93 -24.40
C LEU A 276 3.48 3.50 -24.99
N LYS A 277 4.16 3.21 -26.11
CA LYS A 277 4.24 1.87 -26.70
C LYS A 277 5.13 0.91 -25.93
N LYS A 278 6.06 1.41 -25.11
CA LYS A 278 6.96 0.59 -24.28
C LYS A 278 6.29 0.13 -22.99
N GLU A 279 5.29 0.88 -22.54
CA GLU A 279 4.57 0.59 -21.31
C GLU A 279 3.58 -0.58 -21.49
N PRO A 280 3.51 -1.52 -20.52
CA PRO A 280 2.56 -2.63 -20.58
C PRO A 280 1.10 -2.15 -20.53
N THR A 281 0.31 -2.54 -21.54
CA THR A 281 -1.13 -2.21 -21.59
C THR A 281 -1.89 -2.77 -20.39
N ASP A 282 -1.49 -3.91 -19.85
CA ASP A 282 -2.10 -4.49 -18.63
C ASP A 282 -1.94 -3.56 -17.42
N SER A 283 -0.77 -2.92 -17.29
CA SER A 283 -0.50 -2.01 -16.19
C SER A 283 -1.30 -0.72 -16.32
N ILE A 284 -1.36 -0.18 -17.54
CA ILE A 284 -2.19 0.99 -17.84
C ILE A 284 -3.68 0.66 -17.64
N GLY A 285 -4.18 -0.46 -18.14
CA GLY A 285 -5.58 -0.88 -18.01
C GLY A 285 -5.99 -1.05 -16.55
N HIS A 286 -5.15 -1.70 -15.73
CA HIS A 286 -5.40 -1.79 -14.29
C HIS A 286 -5.41 -0.41 -13.62
N MET A 287 -4.48 0.48 -13.99
CA MET A 287 -4.45 1.84 -13.48
C MET A 287 -5.72 2.61 -13.84
N LEU A 288 -6.18 2.55 -15.10
CA LEU A 288 -7.42 3.18 -15.56
C LEU A 288 -8.65 2.60 -14.85
N HIS A 289 -8.68 1.28 -14.63
CA HIS A 289 -9.73 0.63 -13.85
C HIS A 289 -9.76 1.10 -12.39
N LEU A 290 -8.59 1.26 -11.75
CA LEU A 290 -8.52 1.82 -10.39
C LEU A 290 -8.95 3.29 -10.36
N ILE A 291 -8.54 4.10 -11.34
CA ILE A 291 -8.99 5.50 -11.51
C ILE A 291 -10.52 5.52 -11.60
N GLN A 292 -11.12 4.66 -12.43
CA GLN A 292 -12.56 4.55 -12.57
C GLN A 292 -13.29 4.16 -11.27
N ARG A 293 -12.67 3.33 -10.42
CA ARG A 293 -13.23 2.95 -9.12
C ARG A 293 -13.09 4.02 -8.04
N LEU A 294 -12.18 4.96 -8.22
CA LEU A 294 -11.97 6.11 -7.33
C LEU A 294 -12.64 7.39 -7.84
N LEU A 295 -13.02 7.38 -9.12
CA LEU A 295 -13.82 8.39 -9.77
C LEU A 295 -15.22 8.41 -9.14
N ASP A 296 -15.53 9.51 -8.46
CA ASP A 296 -16.89 9.87 -8.13
C ASP A 296 -17.63 10.41 -9.38
N GLN A 297 -18.81 11.03 -9.21
CA GLN A 297 -19.51 11.74 -10.30
C GLN A 297 -18.78 13.03 -10.76
N ASP A 298 -17.46 13.04 -10.72
CA ASP A 298 -16.60 14.14 -11.17
C ASP A 298 -16.50 14.12 -12.70
N LYS A 299 -17.17 15.09 -13.34
CA LYS A 299 -17.23 15.20 -14.79
C LYS A 299 -15.87 15.49 -15.42
N ASP A 300 -15.06 16.34 -14.79
CA ASP A 300 -13.78 16.77 -15.37
C ASP A 300 -12.80 15.58 -15.46
N LEU A 301 -12.77 14.74 -14.42
CA LEU A 301 -11.97 13.52 -14.44
C LEU A 301 -12.53 12.46 -15.41
N GLN A 302 -13.84 12.39 -15.59
CA GLN A 302 -14.45 11.50 -16.59
C GLN A 302 -14.08 11.93 -18.01
N ASP A 303 -14.10 13.23 -18.30
CA ASP A 303 -13.68 13.77 -19.58
C ASP A 303 -12.18 13.52 -19.83
N ALA A 304 -11.33 13.72 -18.82
CA ALA A 304 -9.91 13.39 -18.91
C ALA A 304 -9.67 11.90 -19.17
N LEU A 305 -10.44 11.01 -18.52
CA LEU A 305 -10.37 9.57 -18.75
C LEU A 305 -10.77 9.22 -20.19
N LEU A 306 -11.83 9.84 -20.71
CA LEU A 306 -12.27 9.66 -22.10
C LEU A 306 -11.21 10.14 -23.10
N LEU A 307 -10.54 11.25 -22.83
CA LEU A 307 -9.43 11.74 -23.65
C LEU A 307 -8.26 10.73 -23.67
N VAL A 308 -7.93 10.13 -22.53
CA VAL A 308 -6.89 9.08 -22.46
C VAL A 308 -7.30 7.88 -23.30
N ILE A 309 -8.55 7.41 -23.19
CA ILE A 309 -9.06 6.30 -23.99
C ILE A 309 -9.04 6.64 -25.49
N GLY A 310 -9.48 7.86 -25.85
CA GLY A 310 -9.45 8.39 -27.22
C GLY A 310 -8.05 8.37 -27.81
N ARG A 311 -7.04 8.79 -27.05
CA ARG A 311 -5.62 8.74 -27.45
C ARG A 311 -5.17 7.32 -27.85
N PHE A 312 -5.62 6.29 -27.14
CA PHE A 312 -5.31 4.90 -27.49
C PHE A 312 -6.05 4.45 -28.76
N ILE A 313 -7.33 4.81 -28.91
CA ILE A 313 -8.15 4.51 -30.09
C ILE A 313 -7.60 5.18 -31.36
N GLU A 314 -7.03 6.37 -31.22
CA GLU A 314 -6.41 7.15 -32.31
C GLU A 314 -4.96 6.72 -32.60
N SER A 315 -4.39 5.80 -31.81
CA SER A 315 -3.02 5.32 -32.02
C SER A 315 -2.86 4.62 -33.38
N THR A 316 -1.71 4.81 -34.01
CA THR A 316 -1.33 4.05 -35.21
C THR A 316 -1.03 2.58 -34.92
N SER A 317 -0.83 2.21 -33.64
CA SER A 317 -0.58 0.83 -33.21
C SER A 317 -1.88 0.07 -33.01
N LEU A 318 -2.11 -1.01 -33.79
CA LEU A 318 -3.30 -1.85 -33.65
C LEU A 318 -3.49 -2.40 -32.22
N PRO A 319 -2.46 -2.95 -31.54
CA PRO A 319 -2.57 -3.36 -30.14
C PRO A 319 -3.10 -2.25 -29.21
N GLN A 320 -2.61 -1.02 -29.37
CA GLN A 320 -3.07 0.11 -28.56
C GLN A 320 -4.51 0.52 -28.89
N ARG A 321 -4.91 0.45 -30.17
CA ARG A 321 -6.31 0.73 -30.54
C ARG A 321 -7.28 -0.27 -29.94
N LEU A 322 -6.95 -1.57 -30.04
CA LEU A 322 -7.77 -2.64 -29.44
C LEU A 322 -7.87 -2.47 -27.93
N PHE A 323 -6.75 -2.16 -27.27
CA PHE A 323 -6.74 -1.80 -25.86
C PHE A 323 -7.66 -0.61 -25.55
N GLY A 324 -7.60 0.48 -26.33
CA GLY A 324 -8.48 1.63 -26.17
C GLY A 324 -9.97 1.27 -26.26
N PHE A 325 -10.35 0.45 -27.25
CA PHE A 325 -11.73 -0.05 -27.37
C PHE A 325 -12.16 -0.94 -26.19
N GLU A 326 -11.26 -1.75 -25.65
CA GLU A 326 -11.52 -2.54 -24.45
C GLU A 326 -11.81 -1.64 -23.24
N GLN A 327 -10.99 -0.61 -23.02
CA GLN A 327 -11.16 0.33 -21.91
C GLN A 327 -12.48 1.11 -22.00
N LEU A 328 -12.96 1.41 -23.21
CA LEU A 328 -14.25 2.07 -23.43
C LEU A 328 -15.43 1.27 -22.85
N GLY A 329 -15.36 -0.06 -22.85
CA GLY A 329 -16.42 -0.92 -22.30
C GLY A 329 -16.72 -0.62 -20.83
N SER A 330 -15.68 -0.33 -20.06
CA SER A 330 -15.81 0.04 -18.65
C SER A 330 -16.54 1.37 -18.45
N VAL A 331 -16.24 2.37 -19.28
CA VAL A 331 -16.89 3.70 -19.22
C VAL A 331 -18.34 3.60 -19.67
N VAL A 332 -18.63 2.86 -20.73
CA VAL A 332 -20.00 2.60 -21.19
C VAL A 332 -20.83 1.93 -20.10
N GLN A 333 -20.26 0.99 -19.34
CA GLN A 333 -20.97 0.34 -18.25
C GLN A 333 -21.32 1.32 -17.12
N VAL A 334 -20.42 2.25 -16.78
CA VAL A 334 -20.70 3.30 -15.79
C VAL A 334 -21.75 4.26 -16.31
N ALA A 335 -21.63 4.73 -17.55
CA ALA A 335 -22.61 5.61 -18.19
C ALA A 335 -24.02 4.98 -18.22
N ARG A 336 -24.12 3.67 -18.50
CA ARG A 336 -25.39 2.92 -18.44
C ARG A 336 -25.99 2.88 -17.03
N ARG A 337 -25.16 2.78 -15.99
CA ARG A 337 -25.63 2.78 -14.59
C ARG A 337 -26.04 4.17 -14.11
N SER A 338 -25.44 5.22 -14.66
CA SER A 338 -25.78 6.62 -14.35
C SER A 338 -26.91 7.17 -15.22
N MET A 339 -27.35 6.44 -16.25
CA MET A 339 -28.48 6.89 -17.07
C MET A 339 -29.72 7.02 -16.18
N PRO A 340 -30.46 8.14 -16.30
CA PRO A 340 -31.71 8.29 -15.60
C PRO A 340 -32.65 7.16 -16.05
N LEU A 341 -33.46 6.67 -15.11
CA LEU A 341 -34.51 5.71 -15.43
C LEU A 341 -35.42 6.30 -16.51
N PRO A 342 -35.82 5.52 -17.53
CA PRO A 342 -36.68 6.03 -18.59
C PRO A 342 -37.99 6.59 -18.00
N LEU A 343 -38.44 7.74 -18.48
CA LEU A 343 -39.65 8.39 -17.97
C LEU A 343 -40.92 7.54 -18.19
N SER A 344 -40.90 6.68 -19.21
CA SER A 344 -41.96 5.71 -19.45
C SER A 344 -41.46 4.52 -20.27
N TYR A 345 -42.16 3.39 -20.19
CA TYR A 345 -42.00 2.28 -21.12
C TYR A 345 -43.36 1.71 -21.50
N ARG A 346 -43.43 1.04 -22.65
CA ARG A 346 -44.65 0.38 -23.15
C ARG A 346 -44.52 -1.13 -23.00
N VAL A 347 -45.52 -1.75 -22.36
CA VAL A 347 -45.68 -3.20 -22.33
C VAL A 347 -46.70 -3.59 -23.40
N ALA A 348 -46.32 -4.53 -24.26
CA ALA A 348 -47.18 -5.09 -25.28
C ALA A 348 -46.96 -6.61 -25.36
N GLY A 349 -47.99 -7.35 -25.78
CA GLY A 349 -47.90 -8.80 -25.97
C GLY A 349 -47.95 -9.64 -24.68
N ALA A 350 -48.33 -9.05 -23.53
CA ALA A 350 -48.40 -9.76 -22.26
C ALA A 350 -49.64 -10.66 -22.08
N GLY A 351 -50.42 -10.90 -23.14
CA GLY A 351 -51.63 -11.73 -23.11
C GLY A 351 -52.84 -11.15 -22.37
N SER A 352 -52.71 -10.00 -21.71
CA SER A 352 -53.82 -9.32 -21.02
C SER A 352 -53.73 -7.80 -21.19
N GLU A 353 -54.87 -7.17 -21.48
CA GLU A 353 -54.99 -5.70 -21.54
C GLU A 353 -54.76 -5.04 -20.17
N LEU A 354 -54.91 -5.77 -19.06
CA LEU A 354 -54.61 -5.26 -17.72
C LEU A 354 -53.10 -4.99 -17.56
N VAL A 355 -52.25 -5.75 -18.24
CA VAL A 355 -50.78 -5.63 -18.19
C VAL A 355 -50.22 -4.85 -19.38
N ASN A 356 -50.85 -4.92 -20.56
CA ASN A 356 -50.45 -4.12 -21.70
C ASN A 356 -50.80 -2.63 -21.47
N GLY A 357 -49.90 -1.73 -21.84
CA GLY A 357 -50.11 -0.29 -21.67
C GLY A 357 -48.81 0.49 -21.55
N VAL A 358 -48.96 1.81 -21.36
CA VAL A 358 -47.82 2.70 -21.08
C VAL A 358 -47.67 2.84 -19.57
N TYR A 359 -46.46 2.59 -19.09
CA TYR A 359 -46.08 2.69 -17.69
C TYR A 359 -45.21 3.94 -17.54
N GLN A 360 -45.56 4.85 -16.64
CA GLN A 360 -44.78 6.05 -16.36
C GLN A 360 -44.04 5.92 -15.04
N LEU A 361 -42.81 6.43 -15.03
CA LEU A 361 -41.97 6.47 -13.84
C LEU A 361 -42.57 7.45 -12.82
N VAL A 362 -42.82 6.96 -11.61
CA VAL A 362 -43.22 7.81 -10.48
C VAL A 362 -41.96 8.53 -9.98
N PRO A 363 -42.00 9.86 -9.79
CA PRO A 363 -40.88 10.60 -9.23
C PRO A 363 -40.47 9.99 -7.87
N PRO A 364 -39.20 9.65 -7.66
CA PRO A 364 -38.77 8.99 -6.44
C PRO A 364 -38.92 9.95 -5.25
N THR A 365 -39.74 9.57 -4.25
CA THR A 365 -39.86 10.36 -3.01
C THR A 365 -38.71 10.11 -2.05
N THR A 366 -38.04 8.95 -2.10
CA THR A 366 -36.91 8.60 -1.20
C THR A 366 -36.04 7.39 -1.62
N SER A 367 -36.27 6.73 -2.76
CA SER A 367 -35.58 5.47 -3.12
C SER A 367 -34.84 5.55 -4.47
N SER A 368 -33.69 4.87 -4.56
CA SER A 368 -32.93 4.64 -5.80
C SER A 368 -33.58 3.64 -6.75
N ALA A 369 -34.67 2.99 -6.32
CA ALA A 369 -35.52 2.15 -7.17
C ALA A 369 -36.72 2.95 -7.68
N GLY A 370 -36.85 3.05 -9.02
CA GLY A 370 -38.01 3.69 -9.66
C GLY A 370 -39.20 2.75 -9.74
N THR A 371 -40.36 3.21 -9.27
CA THR A 371 -41.64 2.51 -9.46
C THR A 371 -42.33 3.05 -10.71
N TYR A 372 -42.89 2.17 -11.52
CA TYR A 372 -43.66 2.57 -12.69
C TYR A 372 -45.14 2.23 -12.53
N ILE A 373 -46.01 3.20 -12.82
CA ILE A 373 -47.46 3.03 -12.74
C ILE A 373 -48.04 3.03 -14.15
N LYS A 374 -48.90 2.04 -14.42
CA LYS A 374 -49.66 1.97 -15.66
C LYS A 374 -50.59 3.18 -15.76
N GLN A 375 -50.52 3.90 -16.86
CA GLN A 375 -51.45 4.99 -17.12
C GLN A 375 -52.84 4.43 -17.43
N PRO A 376 -53.91 5.01 -16.85
CA PRO A 376 -55.27 4.68 -17.25
C PRO A 376 -55.44 5.01 -18.73
N THR A 377 -55.90 4.03 -19.50
CA THR A 377 -56.24 4.15 -20.92
C THR A 377 -57.49 4.96 -21.14
#